data_AF-A0A317XDV5-F1
#
_entry.id   AF-A0A317XDV5-F1
#
_cell.length_a   1.000
_cell.length_b   1.000
_cell.length_c   1.000
_cell.angle_alpha   90.00
_cell.angle_beta   90.00
_cell.angle_gamma   90.00
#
_symmetry.space_group_name_H-M   'P 1'
#
loop_
_entity.id
_entity.type
_entity.pdbx_description
1 polymer ?
#
loop_
_entity_poly.entity_id
_entity_poly.type
_entity_poly.pdbx_seq_one_letter_code
_entity_poly.pdbx_strand_id
1 'polypeptide(L)'
;MALLFLKQRLFPSEKQKQAIPYGKPLLSNDDTDTLPGDQDLEAQRSYDTFRSASPVSDSDSTTASTSSSRSRINPRIVSDAILGLSDGLTVPFALSAGLSALGNTKVVVLGGLAELTAGAISMGLGGYVGAKSEAESYETTVREAKELIHTSPSETSAIVQSIFASYRLPEDTIAQINTSLHASEDHLLDFLVSFHHKESQPDCNQAWISAITLALGYFVGGFIPLIPYFIVDQVIVALYMSIGVMAITLLAFGYIKTCVVRGWTGRDNIVAGIKGGVQMCFVGGVAAGAAIALVRLIDA
;
A
#
# COMPACT_ATOMS: atom_id res chain seq x y z
N MET A 1 -1.21 -11.20 -44.05
CA MET A 1 -1.88 -10.08 -43.34
C MET A 1 -1.40 -9.85 -41.91
N ALA A 2 -0.97 -10.86 -41.14
CA ALA A 2 -0.43 -10.64 -39.79
C ALA A 2 0.91 -9.85 -39.75
N LEU A 3 1.74 -9.96 -40.79
CA LEU A 3 3.02 -9.25 -40.85
C LEU A 3 2.91 -7.73 -41.03
N LEU A 4 1.77 -7.22 -41.54
CA LEU A 4 1.57 -5.78 -41.73
C LEU A 4 1.13 -5.07 -40.44
N PHE A 5 0.47 -5.78 -39.52
CA PHE A 5 0.10 -5.24 -38.21
C PHE A 5 1.31 -5.07 -37.28
N LEU A 6 2.33 -5.93 -37.42
CA LEU A 6 3.56 -5.85 -36.64
C LEU A 6 4.43 -4.64 -37.04
N LYS A 7 4.40 -4.26 -38.33
CA LYS A 7 5.16 -3.12 -38.86
C LYS A 7 4.65 -1.76 -38.34
N GLN A 8 3.36 -1.64 -38.03
CA GLN A 8 2.72 -0.38 -37.61
C GLN A 8 2.87 -0.07 -36.12
N ARG A 9 3.28 -1.07 -35.32
CA ARG A 9 3.52 -0.92 -33.87
C ARG A 9 4.99 -0.67 -33.53
N LEU A 10 5.91 -0.90 -34.47
CA LEU A 10 7.34 -0.88 -34.21
C LEU A 10 8.05 0.42 -34.61
N PHE A 11 7.56 1.24 -35.55
CA PHE A 11 8.23 2.52 -35.91
C PHE A 11 7.27 3.63 -36.39
N PRO A 12 7.19 4.79 -35.70
CA PRO A 12 6.27 5.91 -35.98
C PRO A 12 6.92 7.05 -36.82
N SER A 13 6.13 7.77 -37.62
CA SER A 13 6.49 9.05 -38.29
C SER A 13 5.19 9.78 -38.61
N GLU A 14 4.98 11.08 -38.35
CA GLU A 14 5.81 12.21 -38.81
C GLU A 14 5.81 13.44 -37.88
N LYS A 15 6.93 14.17 -37.93
CA LYS A 15 7.13 15.60 -37.61
C LYS A 15 6.26 16.48 -38.56
N GLN A 16 5.98 17.77 -38.43
CA GLN A 16 6.70 18.91 -37.87
C GLN A 16 5.82 20.18 -38.09
N LYS A 17 5.73 21.12 -37.13
CA LYS A 17 6.25 22.50 -37.28
C LYS A 17 5.89 23.43 -36.12
N GLN A 18 6.91 24.19 -35.73
CA GLN A 18 6.99 25.24 -34.71
C GLN A 18 6.20 26.52 -35.08
N ALA A 19 5.76 27.26 -34.06
CA ALA A 19 5.94 28.73 -33.98
C ALA A 19 5.57 29.27 -32.57
N ILE A 20 6.50 29.99 -31.94
CA ILE A 20 6.32 30.99 -30.87
C ILE A 20 6.81 32.30 -31.51
N PRO A 21 6.12 33.47 -31.41
CA PRO A 21 6.46 34.40 -30.30
C PRO A 21 5.45 35.50 -29.86
N TYR A 22 5.77 36.04 -28.66
CA TYR A 22 5.45 37.35 -28.04
C TYR A 22 4.07 37.67 -27.42
N GLY A 23 4.10 38.08 -26.12
CA GLY A 23 3.09 38.92 -25.46
C GLY A 23 3.02 38.83 -23.92
N LYS A 24 3.71 39.72 -23.18
CA LYS A 24 3.44 40.09 -21.76
C LYS A 24 2.22 41.06 -21.70
N PRO A 25 1.73 41.51 -20.53
CA PRO A 25 1.29 40.81 -19.30
C PRO A 25 -0.14 41.26 -18.88
N LEU A 26 -0.87 40.46 -18.10
CA LEU A 26 -2.11 40.85 -17.40
C LEU A 26 -1.99 40.21 -16.01
N LEU A 27 -1.85 40.92 -14.88
CA LEU A 27 -2.60 42.07 -14.40
C LEU A 27 -1.69 42.93 -13.50
N SER A 28 -1.84 44.25 -13.65
CA SER A 28 -1.62 45.23 -12.59
C SER A 28 -3.00 45.58 -12.05
N ASN A 29 -3.17 45.54 -10.73
CA ASN A 29 -3.73 46.65 -9.96
C ASN A 29 -3.61 46.39 -8.47
N ASP A 30 -3.21 47.47 -7.83
CA ASP A 30 -2.90 47.77 -6.44
C ASP A 30 -4.07 47.58 -5.45
N ASP A 31 -3.64 47.46 -4.18
CA ASP A 31 -4.27 47.89 -2.91
C ASP A 31 -5.59 47.22 -2.48
N THR A 32 -5.81 46.78 -1.24
CA THR A 32 -5.26 47.15 0.08
C THR A 32 -5.62 46.08 1.12
N ASP A 33 -4.70 45.81 2.05
CA ASP A 33 -4.86 45.43 3.46
C ASP A 33 -6.00 44.50 3.92
N THR A 34 -5.65 43.28 4.34
CA THR A 34 -5.85 42.79 5.73
C THR A 34 -5.25 41.37 5.92
N LEU A 35 -4.20 41.28 6.74
CA LEU A 35 -3.76 40.05 7.43
C LEU A 35 -4.48 40.01 8.80
N PRO A 36 -4.83 38.82 9.35
CA PRO A 36 -3.79 37.92 9.87
C PRO A 36 -4.04 36.41 9.72
N GLY A 37 -2.97 35.70 9.36
CA GLY A 37 -2.50 34.54 10.12
C GLY A 37 -3.17 33.18 9.86
N ASP A 38 -3.00 32.63 8.66
CA ASP A 38 -3.01 31.17 8.49
C ASP A 38 -1.66 30.63 8.98
N GLN A 39 -1.69 29.96 10.14
CA GLN A 39 -0.54 29.18 10.62
C GLN A 39 -0.46 27.88 9.83
N ASP A 40 0.44 27.87 8.85
CA ASP A 40 1.00 26.68 8.23
C ASP A 40 1.56 25.74 9.32
N LEU A 41 0.79 24.71 9.66
CA LEU A 41 1.17 23.63 10.58
C LEU A 41 1.99 22.52 9.87
N GLU A 42 2.84 22.89 8.91
CA GLU A 42 3.80 21.98 8.25
C GLU A 42 5.22 22.02 8.83
N ALA A 43 5.48 22.83 9.85
CA ALA A 43 6.81 22.97 10.46
C ALA A 43 6.98 22.17 11.75
N GLN A 44 6.85 20.83 11.72
CA GLN A 44 7.31 20.01 12.86
C GLN A 44 7.69 18.56 12.54
N ARG A 45 8.37 18.32 11.40
CA ARG A 45 9.21 17.13 11.23
C ARG A 45 10.66 17.50 11.48
N SER A 46 11.09 17.46 12.74
CA SER A 46 12.51 17.44 13.08
C SER A 46 13.12 16.13 12.60
N TYR A 47 14.01 16.21 11.61
CA TYR A 47 14.94 15.13 11.26
C TYR A 47 16.27 15.45 11.95
N ASP A 48 16.50 14.87 13.12
CA ASP A 48 17.81 14.93 13.79
C ASP A 48 18.77 13.94 13.11
N THR A 49 19.42 14.41 12.05
CA THR A 49 20.50 13.68 11.37
C THR A 49 21.83 14.40 11.59
N PHE A 50 22.31 14.49 12.84
CA PHE A 50 23.70 14.84 13.10
C PHE A 50 24.22 14.13 14.36
N ARG A 51 25.03 13.08 14.14
CA ARG A 51 25.86 12.46 15.17
C ARG A 51 27.16 13.27 15.26
N SER A 52 27.28 14.11 16.27
CA SER A 52 28.54 14.81 16.57
C SER A 52 29.44 13.93 17.45
N ALA A 53 30.72 13.85 17.10
CA ALA A 53 31.74 13.07 17.80
C ALA A 53 32.10 13.67 19.19
N SER A 54 32.51 12.78 20.10
CA SER A 54 32.80 13.01 21.53
C SER A 54 33.95 14.00 21.82
N PRO A 55 34.09 14.46 23.09
CA PRO A 55 35.10 13.82 23.95
C PRO A 55 34.69 13.59 25.43
N VAL A 56 35.52 12.78 26.10
CA VAL A 56 35.42 12.12 27.42
C VAL A 56 35.32 13.07 28.63
N SER A 57 34.58 12.68 29.69
CA SER A 57 34.93 12.81 31.14
C SER A 57 33.88 12.13 32.04
N ASP A 58 34.36 11.37 33.03
CA ASP A 58 33.58 10.70 34.09
C ASP A 58 32.78 11.67 34.96
N SER A 59 31.50 11.37 35.23
CA SER A 59 30.89 11.40 36.58
C SER A 59 29.40 11.03 36.58
N ASP A 60 29.05 10.28 37.62
CA ASP A 60 27.75 9.80 38.07
C ASP A 60 26.58 10.79 37.88
N SER A 61 25.51 10.38 37.18
CA SER A 61 24.14 10.86 37.46
C SER A 61 23.08 10.01 36.76
N THR A 62 22.29 9.34 37.58
CA THR A 62 21.05 8.65 37.26
C THR A 62 20.09 9.61 36.52
N THR A 63 19.95 9.47 35.21
CA THR A 63 18.86 10.11 34.46
C THR A 63 18.15 9.05 33.64
N ALA A 64 16.97 8.67 34.12
CA ALA A 64 16.06 7.77 33.43
C ALA A 64 15.68 8.39 32.08
N SER A 65 16.32 7.95 31.00
CA SER A 65 15.88 8.22 29.64
C SER A 65 14.58 7.45 29.41
N THR A 66 13.45 8.12 29.60
CA THR A 66 12.13 7.64 29.18
C THR A 66 12.10 7.64 27.66
N SER A 67 12.65 6.59 27.04
CA SER A 67 12.48 6.37 25.61
C SER A 67 11.00 6.13 25.38
N SER A 68 10.35 7.04 24.66
CA SER A 68 8.98 6.85 24.21
C SER A 68 8.97 5.73 23.16
N SER A 69 9.01 4.49 23.64
CA SER A 69 8.90 3.28 22.85
C SER A 69 7.46 3.14 22.37
N ARG A 70 7.03 4.00 21.43
CA ARG A 70 5.85 3.69 20.62
C ARG A 70 6.27 2.53 19.74
N SER A 71 5.75 1.33 20.00
CA SER A 71 5.91 0.21 19.08
C SER A 71 5.28 0.62 17.75
N ARG A 72 6.13 0.97 16.77
CA ARG A 72 5.65 1.21 15.42
C ARG A 72 5.35 -0.15 14.82
N ILE A 73 4.07 -0.49 14.78
CA ILE A 73 3.59 -1.66 14.02
C ILE A 73 4.01 -1.43 12.57
N ASN A 74 4.63 -2.45 11.95
CA ASN A 74 5.10 -2.34 10.57
C ASN A 74 3.86 -2.07 9.65
N PRO A 75 3.84 -0.96 8.88
CA PRO A 75 2.69 -0.58 8.07
C PRO A 75 2.31 -1.64 7.04
N ARG A 76 3.27 -2.46 6.59
CA ARG A 76 3.01 -3.58 5.68
C ARG A 76 2.21 -4.69 6.35
N ILE A 77 2.49 -5.04 7.61
CA ILE A 77 1.69 -6.03 8.36
C ILE A 77 0.23 -5.56 8.47
N VAL A 78 0.02 -4.27 8.72
CA VAL A 78 -1.33 -3.68 8.78
C VAL A 78 -2.01 -3.75 7.42
N SER A 79 -1.30 -3.40 6.34
CA SER A 79 -1.82 -3.50 4.98
C SER A 79 -2.21 -4.93 4.63
N ASP A 80 -1.32 -5.89 4.89
CA ASP A 80 -1.51 -7.32 4.65
C ASP A 80 -2.71 -7.86 5.43
N ALA A 81 -2.85 -7.48 6.70
CA ALA A 81 -4.00 -7.86 7.52
C ALA A 81 -5.31 -7.28 6.97
N ILE A 82 -5.31 -6.02 6.55
CA ILE A 82 -6.49 -5.37 5.97
C ILE A 82 -6.86 -6.03 4.64
N LEU A 83 -5.89 -6.38 3.79
CA LEU A 83 -6.13 -7.07 2.52
C LEU A 83 -6.74 -8.46 2.77
N GLY A 84 -6.10 -9.28 3.63
CA GLY A 84 -6.59 -10.61 3.97
C GLY A 84 -8.00 -10.58 4.59
N LEU A 85 -8.25 -9.69 5.56
CA LEU A 85 -9.56 -9.54 6.18
C LEU A 85 -10.63 -9.01 5.21
N SER A 86 -10.29 -8.05 4.34
CA SER A 86 -11.26 -7.49 3.38
C SER A 86 -11.81 -8.58 2.47
N ASP A 87 -10.92 -9.42 1.93
CA ASP A 87 -11.29 -10.47 1.00
C ASP A 87 -11.95 -11.64 1.73
N GLY A 88 -11.42 -12.03 2.90
CA GLY A 88 -12.01 -13.07 3.75
C GLY A 88 -13.43 -12.73 4.20
N LEU A 89 -13.71 -11.46 4.51
CA LEU A 89 -15.07 -11.04 4.87
C LEU A 89 -16.02 -11.05 3.67
N THR A 90 -15.53 -10.83 2.45
CA THR A 90 -16.39 -10.60 1.29
C THR A 90 -16.65 -11.86 0.48
N VAL A 91 -15.59 -12.61 0.17
CA VAL A 91 -15.65 -13.75 -0.76
C VAL A 91 -16.37 -14.96 -0.15
N PRO A 92 -15.95 -15.50 1.01
CA PRO A 92 -16.68 -16.54 1.74
C PRO A 92 -18.14 -16.18 2.06
N PHE A 93 -18.43 -14.91 2.38
CA PHE A 93 -19.80 -14.45 2.59
C PHE A 93 -20.63 -14.53 1.30
N ALA A 94 -20.11 -13.99 0.19
CA ALA A 94 -20.81 -14.04 -1.09
C ALA A 94 -21.05 -15.50 -1.54
N LEU A 95 -20.04 -16.37 -1.37
CA LEU A 95 -20.17 -17.80 -1.69
C LEU A 95 -21.24 -18.47 -0.83
N SER A 96 -21.20 -18.29 0.50
CA SER A 96 -22.20 -18.88 1.41
C SER A 96 -23.61 -18.39 1.14
N ALA A 97 -23.77 -17.10 0.81
CA ALA A 97 -25.03 -16.53 0.35
C ALA A 97 -25.53 -17.16 -0.95
N GLY A 98 -24.65 -17.34 -1.94
CA GLY A 98 -24.96 -18.02 -3.19
C GLY A 98 -25.37 -19.47 -2.99
N LEU A 99 -24.57 -20.26 -2.25
CA LEU A 99 -24.86 -21.66 -1.95
C LEU A 99 -26.13 -21.85 -1.13
N SER A 100 -26.54 -20.84 -0.35
CA SER A 100 -27.80 -20.88 0.39
C SER A 100 -29.03 -20.94 -0.52
N ALA A 101 -28.90 -20.50 -1.79
CA ALA A 101 -29.97 -20.64 -2.77
C ALA A 101 -30.30 -22.11 -3.09
N LEU A 102 -29.36 -23.03 -2.89
CA LEU A 102 -29.53 -24.48 -3.12
C LEU A 102 -30.33 -25.18 -2.01
N GLY A 103 -30.70 -24.48 -0.93
CA GLY A 103 -31.58 -25.03 0.10
C GLY A 103 -30.92 -26.00 1.09
N ASN A 104 -29.60 -26.22 1.03
CA ASN A 104 -28.91 -27.22 1.86
C ASN A 104 -27.76 -26.62 2.69
N THR A 105 -27.96 -26.54 4.00
CA THR A 105 -26.97 -26.02 4.97
C THR A 105 -25.64 -26.78 4.94
N LYS A 106 -25.64 -28.11 4.70
CA LYS A 106 -24.40 -28.90 4.61
C LYS A 106 -23.56 -28.49 3.40
N VAL A 107 -24.20 -28.15 2.28
CA VAL A 107 -23.51 -27.68 1.07
C VAL A 107 -22.85 -26.33 1.35
N VAL A 108 -23.55 -25.43 2.04
CA VAL A 108 -23.00 -24.13 2.44
C VAL A 108 -21.79 -24.28 3.36
N VAL A 109 -21.90 -25.11 4.40
CA VAL A 109 -20.82 -25.29 5.39
C VAL A 109 -19.60 -25.97 4.77
N LEU A 110 -19.80 -27.09 4.06
CA LEU A 110 -18.68 -27.84 3.46
C LEU A 110 -18.03 -27.06 2.31
N GLY A 111 -18.85 -26.43 1.45
CA GLY A 111 -18.37 -25.60 0.35
C GLY A 111 -17.63 -24.35 0.87
N GLY A 112 -18.20 -23.69 1.89
CA GLY A 112 -17.60 -22.53 2.53
C GLY A 112 -16.28 -22.86 3.24
N LEU A 113 -16.20 -23.97 3.98
CA LEU A 113 -14.94 -24.39 4.63
C LEU A 113 -13.86 -24.79 3.60
N ALA A 114 -14.25 -25.46 2.52
CA ALA A 114 -13.34 -25.83 1.45
C ALA A 114 -12.77 -24.59 0.75
N GLU A 115 -13.62 -23.63 0.42
CA GLU A 115 -13.20 -22.36 -0.18
C GLU A 115 -12.36 -21.53 0.81
N LEU A 116 -12.75 -21.45 2.08
CA LEU A 116 -12.00 -20.73 3.11
C LEU A 116 -10.57 -21.27 3.26
N THR A 117 -10.42 -22.60 3.27
CA THR A 117 -9.11 -23.27 3.40
C THR A 117 -8.28 -23.05 2.14
N ALA A 118 -8.86 -23.26 0.96
CA ALA A 118 -8.16 -23.07 -0.32
C ALA A 118 -7.77 -21.60 -0.53
N GLY A 119 -8.67 -20.67 -0.22
CA GLY A 119 -8.45 -19.23 -0.31
C GLY A 119 -7.37 -18.74 0.65
N ALA A 120 -7.38 -19.19 1.92
CA ALA A 120 -6.35 -18.83 2.88
C ALA A 120 -4.94 -19.30 2.46
N ILE A 121 -4.83 -20.55 1.97
CA ILE A 121 -3.56 -21.07 1.46
C ILE A 121 -3.10 -20.29 0.22
N SER A 122 -4.02 -20.04 -0.72
CA SER A 122 -3.74 -19.28 -1.95
C SER A 122 -3.25 -17.87 -1.65
N MET A 123 -3.93 -17.16 -0.75
CA MET A 123 -3.54 -15.82 -0.32
C MET A 123 -2.19 -15.82 0.41
N GLY A 124 -1.97 -16.78 1.31
CA GLY A 124 -0.69 -16.89 2.02
C GLY A 124 0.48 -17.12 1.07
N LEU A 125 0.32 -18.03 0.11
CA LEU A 125 1.32 -18.26 -0.93
C LEU A 125 1.50 -17.02 -1.83
N GLY A 126 0.42 -16.32 -2.17
CA GLY A 126 0.46 -15.06 -2.93
C GLY A 126 1.26 -13.98 -2.21
N GLY A 127 1.03 -13.80 -0.90
CA GLY A 127 1.81 -12.88 -0.06
C GLY A 127 3.29 -13.27 0.04
N TYR A 128 3.57 -14.57 0.23
CA TYR A 128 4.94 -15.09 0.27
C TYR A 128 5.71 -14.83 -1.02
N VAL A 129 5.13 -15.23 -2.15
CA VAL A 129 5.76 -15.09 -3.47
C VAL A 129 5.90 -13.62 -3.83
N GLY A 130 4.88 -12.79 -3.57
CA GLY A 130 4.94 -11.35 -3.81
C GLY A 130 6.09 -10.68 -3.04
N ALA A 131 6.18 -10.92 -1.73
CA ALA A 131 7.26 -10.38 -0.91
C ALA A 131 8.65 -10.95 -1.27
N LYS A 132 8.73 -12.21 -1.69
CA LYS A 132 9.98 -12.81 -2.19
C LYS A 132 10.41 -12.17 -3.51
N SER A 133 9.47 -11.93 -4.43
CA SER A 133 9.75 -11.26 -5.70
C SER A 133 10.17 -9.80 -5.50
N GLU A 134 9.60 -9.09 -4.52
CA GLU A 134 10.08 -7.76 -4.12
C GLU A 134 11.56 -7.81 -3.66
N ALA A 135 11.94 -8.83 -2.88
CA ALA A 135 13.33 -9.00 -2.44
C ALA A 135 14.29 -9.33 -3.59
N GLU A 136 13.90 -10.24 -4.49
CA GLU A 136 14.69 -10.58 -5.67
C GLU A 136 14.83 -9.38 -6.65
N SER A 137 13.78 -8.57 -6.76
CA SER A 137 13.81 -7.31 -7.51
C SER A 137 14.84 -6.35 -6.90
N TYR A 138 14.81 -6.17 -5.59
CA TYR A 138 15.76 -5.31 -4.88
C TYR A 138 17.22 -5.76 -5.07
N GLU A 139 17.50 -7.06 -4.95
CA GLU A 139 18.85 -7.59 -5.19
C GLU A 139 19.32 -7.37 -6.63
N THR A 140 18.40 -7.46 -7.59
CA THR A 140 18.70 -7.17 -9.00
C THR A 140 19.06 -5.69 -9.19
N THR A 141 18.26 -4.79 -8.63
CA THR A 141 18.50 -3.34 -8.63
C THR A 141 19.85 -2.98 -8.02
N VAL A 142 20.21 -3.61 -6.89
CA VAL A 142 21.52 -3.41 -6.25
C VAL A 142 22.67 -3.86 -7.17
N ARG A 143 22.52 -5.01 -7.84
CA ARG A 143 23.53 -5.52 -8.77
C ARG A 143 23.71 -4.61 -9.98
N GLU A 144 22.61 -4.13 -10.56
CA GLU A 144 22.62 -3.20 -11.70
C GLU A 144 23.26 -1.86 -11.32
N ALA A 145 22.93 -1.32 -10.14
CA ALA A 145 23.55 -0.09 -9.62
C ALA A 145 25.06 -0.27 -9.43
N LYS A 146 25.50 -1.43 -8.92
CA LYS A 146 26.93 -1.72 -8.76
C LYS A 146 27.65 -1.84 -10.10
N GLU A 147 27.05 -2.52 -11.07
CA GLU A 147 27.60 -2.62 -12.42
C GLU A 147 27.72 -1.26 -13.10
N LEU A 148 26.74 -0.38 -12.91
CA LEU A 148 26.74 0.99 -13.43
C LEU A 148 27.88 1.83 -12.85
N ILE A 149 28.14 1.72 -11.54
CA ILE A 149 29.25 2.43 -10.87
C ILE A 149 30.60 2.03 -11.49
N HIS A 150 30.80 0.74 -11.78
CA HIS A 150 32.05 0.26 -12.36
C HIS A 150 32.19 0.54 -13.86
N THR A 151 31.09 0.47 -14.62
CA THR A 151 31.13 0.53 -16.08
C THR A 151 31.07 1.96 -16.61
N SER A 152 30.29 2.82 -15.97
CA SER A 152 30.00 4.19 -16.45
C SER A 152 30.01 5.24 -15.33
N PRO A 153 31.20 5.65 -14.84
CA PRO A 153 31.30 6.70 -13.82
C PRO A 153 30.73 8.05 -14.26
N SER A 154 30.85 8.39 -15.56
CA SER A 154 30.30 9.63 -16.13
C SER A 154 28.77 9.65 -16.14
N GLU A 155 28.14 8.50 -16.40
CA GLU A 155 26.69 8.35 -16.38
C GLU A 155 26.16 8.48 -14.96
N THR A 156 26.82 7.83 -14.00
CA THR A 156 26.50 7.94 -12.58
C THR A 156 26.59 9.40 -12.09
N SER A 157 27.62 10.14 -12.51
CA SER A 157 27.73 11.58 -12.20
C SER A 157 26.60 12.42 -12.79
N ALA A 158 26.17 12.12 -14.03
CA ALA A 158 25.04 12.79 -14.65
C ALA A 158 23.72 12.48 -13.92
N ILE A 159 23.55 11.26 -13.41
CA ILE A 159 22.39 10.86 -12.60
C ILE A 159 22.32 11.69 -11.31
N VAL A 160 23.43 11.78 -10.56
CA VAL A 160 23.50 12.61 -9.34
C VAL A 160 23.12 14.05 -9.63
N GLN A 161 23.69 14.64 -10.68
CA GLN A 161 23.36 16.01 -11.10
C GLN A 161 21.88 16.17 -11.44
N SER A 162 21.30 15.22 -12.18
CA SER A 162 19.89 15.26 -12.59
C SER A 162 18.92 15.18 -11.41
N ILE A 163 19.25 14.38 -10.39
CA ILE A 163 18.45 14.24 -9.17
C ILE A 163 18.43 15.59 -8.43
N PHE A 164 19.60 16.20 -8.24
CA PHE A 164 19.73 17.46 -7.51
C PHE A 164 19.29 18.70 -8.29
N ALA A 165 19.24 18.65 -9.62
CA ALA A 165 18.75 19.76 -10.46
C ALA A 165 17.33 20.20 -10.09
N SER A 166 16.49 19.27 -9.63
CA SER A 166 15.11 19.56 -9.20
C SER A 166 15.02 20.39 -7.91
N TYR A 167 16.08 20.42 -7.10
CA TYR A 167 16.12 21.09 -5.79
C TYR A 167 16.66 22.53 -5.85
N ARG A 168 16.97 23.07 -7.05
CA ARG A 168 17.51 24.43 -7.25
C ARG A 168 18.77 24.74 -6.41
N LEU A 169 19.62 23.74 -6.21
CA LEU A 169 20.91 23.91 -5.56
C LEU A 169 21.91 24.60 -6.51
N PRO A 170 22.86 25.41 -6.00
CA PRO A 170 23.94 25.96 -6.81
C PRO A 170 24.75 24.83 -7.48
N GLU A 171 25.15 25.01 -8.74
CA GLU A 171 25.89 23.99 -9.49
C GLU A 171 27.20 23.60 -8.78
N ASP A 172 27.89 24.56 -8.16
CA ASP A 172 29.11 24.32 -7.40
C ASP A 172 28.88 23.37 -6.20
N THR A 173 27.70 23.44 -5.56
CA THR A 173 27.33 22.55 -4.46
C THR A 173 27.03 21.14 -4.97
N ILE A 174 26.32 21.03 -6.10
CA ILE A 174 26.03 19.73 -6.73
C ILE A 174 27.33 19.05 -7.16
N ALA A 175 28.28 19.80 -7.72
CA ALA A 175 29.59 19.28 -8.09
C ALA A 175 30.36 18.72 -6.88
N GLN A 176 30.35 19.44 -5.75
CA GLN A 176 30.96 18.96 -4.51
C GLN A 176 30.28 17.69 -3.97
N ILE A 177 28.95 17.66 -3.93
CA ILE A 177 28.19 16.46 -3.53
C ILE A 177 28.54 15.28 -4.42
N ASN A 178 28.60 15.49 -5.74
CA ASN A 178 28.96 14.45 -6.70
C ASN A 178 30.37 13.91 -6.44
N THR A 179 31.37 14.77 -6.24
CA THR A 179 32.74 14.36 -5.91
C THR A 179 32.79 13.60 -4.58
N SER A 180 32.07 14.05 -3.55
CA SER A 180 32.02 13.37 -2.26
C SER A 180 31.34 12.00 -2.33
N LEU A 181 30.26 11.86 -3.10
CA LEU A 181 29.60 10.56 -3.30
C LEU A 181 30.50 9.59 -4.08
N HIS A 182 31.17 10.06 -5.13
CA HIS A 182 32.11 9.23 -5.89
C HIS A 182 33.39 8.84 -5.11
N ALA A 183 33.65 9.44 -3.96
CA ALA A 183 34.77 9.05 -3.09
C ALA A 183 34.51 7.74 -2.32
N SER A 184 33.24 7.28 -2.23
CA SER A 184 32.86 6.03 -1.57
C SER A 184 31.83 5.28 -2.42
N GLU A 185 32.23 4.11 -2.93
CA GLU A 185 31.34 3.24 -3.73
C GLU A 185 30.08 2.84 -2.94
N ASP A 186 30.21 2.56 -1.64
CA ASP A 186 29.08 2.17 -0.80
C ASP A 186 28.06 3.31 -0.64
N HIS A 187 28.52 4.54 -0.42
CA HIS A 187 27.62 5.70 -0.31
C HIS A 187 26.98 6.07 -1.65
N LEU A 188 27.72 5.90 -2.75
CA LEU A 188 27.18 6.11 -4.09
C LEU A 188 26.13 5.05 -4.43
N LEU A 189 26.38 3.78 -4.09
CA LEU A 189 25.44 2.68 -4.28
C LEU A 189 24.15 2.93 -3.50
N ASP A 190 24.25 3.23 -2.20
CA ASP A 190 23.10 3.53 -1.35
C ASP A 190 22.31 4.73 -1.87
N PHE A 191 23.02 5.77 -2.35
CA PHE A 191 22.39 6.92 -3.00
C PHE A 191 21.64 6.52 -4.29
N LEU A 192 22.25 5.73 -5.16
CA LEU A 192 21.61 5.30 -6.41
C LEU A 192 20.41 4.39 -6.16
N VAL A 193 20.50 3.44 -5.23
CA VAL A 193 19.37 2.56 -4.90
C VAL A 193 18.22 3.38 -4.28
N SER A 194 18.54 4.27 -3.35
CA SER A 194 17.53 5.06 -2.63
C SER A 194 16.92 6.20 -3.44
N PHE A 195 17.70 6.93 -4.23
CA PHE A 195 17.24 8.15 -4.93
C PHE A 195 16.99 7.95 -6.42
N HIS A 196 17.77 7.11 -7.09
CA HIS A 196 17.54 6.81 -8.51
C HIS A 196 16.45 5.75 -8.68
N HIS A 197 16.61 4.60 -8.02
CA HIS A 197 15.66 3.48 -8.13
C HIS A 197 14.47 3.59 -7.18
N LYS A 198 14.58 4.36 -6.09
CA LYS A 198 13.53 4.58 -5.07
C LYS A 198 13.05 3.29 -4.41
N GLU A 199 13.92 2.29 -4.35
CA GLU A 199 13.63 1.02 -3.69
C GLU A 199 14.20 1.01 -2.27
N SER A 200 13.40 0.53 -1.32
CA SER A 200 13.80 0.34 0.07
C SER A 200 14.16 -1.11 0.33
N GLN A 201 15.20 -1.35 1.14
CA GLN A 201 15.61 -2.70 1.51
C GLN A 201 14.46 -3.49 2.18
N PRO A 202 14.12 -4.68 1.67
CA PRO A 202 13.11 -5.54 2.29
C PRO A 202 13.63 -6.20 3.57
N ASP A 203 12.73 -6.44 4.53
CA ASP A 203 13.08 -7.11 5.79
C ASP A 203 13.27 -8.63 5.57
N CYS A 204 14.31 -9.24 6.17
CA CYS A 204 14.64 -10.67 5.96
C CYS A 204 13.51 -11.66 6.29
N ASN A 205 12.57 -11.29 7.17
CA ASN A 205 11.44 -12.16 7.55
C ASN A 205 10.11 -11.71 6.93
N GLN A 206 10.14 -10.74 6.01
CA GLN A 206 8.95 -10.09 5.46
C GLN A 206 8.04 -11.08 4.73
N ALA A 207 8.61 -12.00 3.95
CA ALA A 207 7.83 -12.92 3.13
C ALA A 207 6.96 -13.87 3.96
N TRP A 208 7.52 -14.45 5.02
CA TRP A 208 6.77 -15.33 5.92
C TRP A 208 5.70 -14.58 6.74
N ILE A 209 6.05 -13.39 7.24
CA ILE A 209 5.10 -12.57 8.00
C ILE A 209 3.92 -12.16 7.12
N SER A 210 4.18 -11.72 5.89
CA SER A 210 3.14 -11.35 4.92
C SER A 210 2.21 -12.54 4.62
N ALA A 211 2.80 -13.71 4.34
CA ALA A 211 2.06 -14.94 4.07
C ALA A 211 1.10 -15.33 5.20
N ILE A 212 1.61 -15.37 6.44
CA ILE A 212 0.82 -15.76 7.61
C ILE A 212 -0.27 -14.72 7.89
N THR A 213 0.06 -13.43 7.77
CA THR A 213 -0.89 -12.35 8.07
C THR A 213 -2.05 -12.33 7.07
N LEU A 214 -1.76 -12.49 5.76
CA LEU A 214 -2.79 -12.61 4.72
C LEU A 214 -3.68 -13.84 4.95
N ALA A 215 -3.05 -15.02 5.11
CA ALA A 215 -3.77 -16.28 5.26
C ALA A 215 -4.67 -16.28 6.49
N LEU A 216 -4.16 -15.81 7.63
CA LEU A 216 -4.92 -15.74 8.87
C LEU A 216 -6.03 -14.69 8.79
N GLY A 217 -5.75 -13.52 8.20
CA GLY A 217 -6.76 -12.49 7.96
C GLY A 217 -7.91 -13.02 7.09
N TYR A 218 -7.59 -13.74 6.01
CA TYR A 218 -8.58 -14.37 5.14
C TYR A 218 -9.41 -15.42 5.88
N PHE A 219 -8.73 -16.35 6.58
CA PHE A 219 -9.37 -17.43 7.30
C PHE A 219 -10.31 -16.93 8.41
N VAL A 220 -9.82 -16.00 9.23
CA VAL A 220 -10.61 -15.42 10.33
C VAL A 220 -11.78 -14.61 9.79
N GLY A 221 -11.55 -13.76 8.78
CA GLY A 221 -12.60 -12.97 8.14
C GLY A 221 -13.69 -13.85 7.54
N GLY A 222 -13.31 -14.90 6.82
CA GLY A 222 -14.22 -15.79 6.14
C GLY A 222 -14.93 -16.82 7.01
N PHE A 223 -14.41 -17.06 8.21
CA PHE A 223 -15.10 -17.90 9.18
C PHE A 223 -16.33 -17.22 9.77
N ILE A 224 -16.29 -15.89 9.97
CA ILE A 224 -17.37 -15.09 10.55
C ILE A 224 -18.74 -15.31 9.86
N PRO A 225 -18.87 -15.18 8.51
CA PRO A 225 -20.15 -15.41 7.83
C PRO A 225 -20.66 -16.85 7.93
N LEU A 226 -19.78 -17.83 8.20
CA LEU A 226 -20.15 -19.24 8.31
C LEU A 226 -20.71 -19.61 9.68
N ILE A 227 -20.39 -18.85 10.75
CA ILE A 227 -20.81 -19.16 12.13
C ILE A 227 -22.32 -19.43 12.24
N PRO A 228 -23.24 -18.63 11.67
CA PRO A 228 -24.67 -18.88 11.79
C PRO A 228 -25.15 -20.19 11.15
N TYR A 229 -24.45 -20.68 10.12
CA TYR A 229 -24.78 -21.95 9.44
C TYR A 229 -24.43 -23.19 10.26
N PHE A 230 -23.58 -23.07 11.28
CA PHE A 230 -23.32 -24.16 12.23
C PHE A 230 -24.38 -24.28 13.33
N ILE A 231 -25.11 -23.20 13.61
CA ILE A 231 -26.04 -23.11 14.73
C ILE A 231 -27.47 -23.41 14.28
N VAL A 232 -27.82 -23.00 13.06
CA VAL A 232 -29.20 -23.04 12.55
C VAL A 232 -29.32 -24.03 11.40
N ASP A 233 -30.18 -25.05 11.57
CA ASP A 233 -30.41 -26.08 10.55
C ASP A 233 -31.11 -25.52 9.30
N GLN A 234 -31.99 -24.52 9.48
CA GLN A 234 -32.70 -23.89 8.38
C GLN A 234 -31.82 -22.89 7.63
N VAL A 235 -31.43 -23.24 6.40
CA VAL A 235 -30.53 -22.46 5.54
C VAL A 235 -30.96 -21.00 5.33
N ILE A 236 -32.26 -20.72 5.17
CA ILE A 236 -32.75 -19.36 4.95
C ILE A 236 -32.66 -18.52 6.22
N VAL A 237 -32.94 -19.11 7.38
CA VAL A 237 -32.79 -18.43 8.67
C VAL A 237 -31.30 -18.19 8.97
N ALA A 238 -30.44 -19.17 8.68
CA ALA A 238 -28.99 -19.05 8.79
C ALA A 238 -28.46 -17.92 7.88
N LEU A 239 -28.96 -17.81 6.65
CA LEU A 239 -28.61 -16.74 5.72
C LEU A 239 -28.96 -15.35 6.26
N TYR A 240 -30.19 -15.15 6.76
CA TYR A 240 -30.57 -13.84 7.33
C TYR A 240 -29.72 -13.46 8.55
N MET A 241 -29.42 -14.44 9.41
CA MET A 241 -28.50 -14.24 10.54
C MET A 241 -27.08 -13.88 10.06
N SER A 242 -26.58 -14.57 9.03
CA SER A 242 -25.28 -14.30 8.40
C SER A 242 -25.22 -12.90 7.80
N ILE A 243 -26.26 -12.47 7.07
CA ILE A 243 -26.37 -11.11 6.54
C ILE A 243 -26.30 -10.07 7.68
N GLY A 244 -27.01 -10.30 8.78
CA GLY A 244 -26.97 -9.40 9.95
C GLY A 244 -25.58 -9.30 10.58
N VAL A 245 -24.94 -10.44 10.85
CA VAL A 245 -23.58 -10.51 11.39
C VAL A 245 -22.58 -9.83 10.44
N MET A 246 -22.71 -10.07 9.15
CA MET A 246 -21.82 -9.50 8.13
C MET A 246 -22.01 -8.02 7.93
N ALA A 247 -23.23 -7.50 7.99
CA ALA A 247 -23.47 -6.06 7.93
C ALA A 247 -22.74 -5.34 9.07
N ILE A 248 -22.84 -5.85 10.30
CA ILE A 248 -22.15 -5.29 11.46
C ILE A 248 -20.62 -5.41 11.29
N THR A 249 -20.15 -6.58 10.86
CA THR A 249 -18.71 -6.86 10.71
C THR A 249 -18.08 -5.99 9.63
N LEU A 250 -18.71 -5.84 8.46
CA LEU A 250 -18.23 -4.99 7.35
C LEU A 250 -18.26 -3.50 7.72
N LEU A 251 -19.29 -3.04 8.45
CA LEU A 251 -19.33 -1.67 8.99
C LEU A 251 -18.16 -1.42 9.94
N ALA A 252 -17.97 -2.30 10.93
CA ALA A 252 -16.90 -2.17 11.91
C ALA A 252 -15.52 -2.23 11.25
N PHE A 253 -15.30 -3.19 10.36
CA PHE A 253 -14.04 -3.35 9.65
C PHE A 253 -13.74 -2.16 8.72
N GLY A 254 -14.73 -1.69 7.96
CA GLY A 254 -14.56 -0.54 7.08
C GLY A 254 -14.33 0.77 7.86
N TYR A 255 -14.90 0.91 9.05
CA TYR A 255 -14.60 2.01 9.96
C TYR A 255 -13.15 1.93 10.47
N ILE A 256 -12.76 0.78 11.04
CA ILE A 256 -11.43 0.57 11.62
C ILE A 256 -10.35 0.77 10.58
N LYS A 257 -10.46 0.17 9.39
CA LYS A 257 -9.44 0.31 8.33
C LYS A 257 -9.25 1.77 7.92
N THR A 258 -10.33 2.54 7.88
CA THR A 258 -10.27 3.95 7.49
C THR A 258 -9.65 4.81 8.60
N CYS A 259 -9.98 4.54 9.87
CA CYS A 259 -9.39 5.23 11.02
C CYS A 259 -7.91 4.90 11.21
N VAL A 260 -7.48 3.68 10.88
CA VAL A 260 -6.05 3.30 10.92
C VAL A 260 -5.25 4.12 9.89
N VAL A 261 -5.81 4.40 8.72
CA VAL A 261 -5.13 5.15 7.65
C VAL A 261 -5.21 6.67 7.86
N ARG A 262 -6.38 7.21 8.21
CA ARG A 262 -6.62 8.65 8.34
C ARG A 262 -6.41 9.22 9.74
N GLY A 263 -6.35 8.36 10.75
CA GLY A 263 -6.32 8.75 12.16
C GLY A 263 -7.69 8.66 12.82
N TRP A 264 -7.67 8.65 14.15
CA TRP A 264 -8.84 8.40 15.01
C TRP A 264 -9.53 9.68 15.50
N THR A 265 -8.86 10.82 15.42
CA THR A 265 -9.32 12.08 16.06
C THR A 265 -9.78 13.07 14.99
N GLY A 266 -10.96 13.67 15.19
CA GLY A 266 -11.53 14.70 14.32
C GLY A 266 -12.87 14.30 13.70
N ARG A 267 -13.79 15.26 13.55
CA ARG A 267 -15.12 15.04 12.97
C ARG A 267 -15.05 14.46 11.55
N ASP A 268 -14.13 14.97 10.74
CA ASP A 268 -13.97 14.53 9.34
C ASP A 268 -13.47 13.07 9.25
N ASN A 269 -12.64 12.65 10.20
CA ASN A 269 -12.13 11.27 10.27
C ASN A 269 -13.21 10.27 10.67
N ILE A 270 -14.11 10.65 11.59
CA ILE A 270 -15.26 9.82 11.97
C ILE A 270 -16.22 9.68 10.78
N VAL A 271 -16.51 10.77 10.08
CA VAL A 271 -17.37 10.76 8.88
C VAL A 271 -16.74 9.90 7.78
N ALA A 272 -15.42 10.01 7.57
CA ALA A 272 -14.69 9.16 6.65
C ALA A 272 -14.77 7.68 7.04
N GLY A 273 -14.64 7.36 8.33
CA GLY A 273 -14.78 5.99 8.86
C GLY A 273 -16.15 5.39 8.58
N ILE A 274 -17.23 6.14 8.86
CA ILE A 274 -18.60 5.70 8.57
C ILE A 274 -18.78 5.47 7.06
N LYS A 275 -18.27 6.38 6.21
CA LYS A 275 -18.30 6.22 4.76
C LYS A 275 -17.55 4.96 4.31
N GLY A 276 -16.40 4.67 4.92
CA GLY A 276 -15.62 3.46 4.66
C GLY A 276 -16.36 2.17 5.04
N GLY A 277 -17.05 2.17 6.18
CA GLY A 277 -17.95 1.10 6.60
C GLY A 277 -19.08 0.86 5.59
N VAL A 278 -19.80 1.92 5.24
CA VAL A 278 -20.91 1.86 4.27
C VAL A 278 -20.44 1.35 2.90
N GLN A 279 -19.28 1.81 2.43
CA GLN A 279 -18.69 1.32 1.19
C GLN A 279 -18.42 -0.19 1.24
N MET A 280 -17.90 -0.69 2.37
CA MET A 280 -17.61 -2.11 2.53
C MET A 280 -18.89 -2.96 2.53
N CYS A 281 -19.95 -2.48 3.21
CA CYS A 281 -21.26 -3.13 3.16
C CYS A 281 -21.85 -3.15 1.75
N PHE A 282 -21.70 -2.06 0.99
CA PHE A 282 -22.16 -1.99 -0.39
C PHE A 282 -21.43 -3.02 -1.27
N VAL A 283 -20.10 -3.10 -1.17
CA VAL A 283 -19.30 -4.10 -1.92
C VAL A 283 -19.71 -5.51 -1.52
N GLY A 284 -19.84 -5.81 -0.23
CA GLY A 284 -20.29 -7.12 0.25
C GLY A 284 -21.70 -7.48 -0.21
N GLY A 285 -22.63 -6.52 -0.19
CA GLY A 285 -23.99 -6.71 -0.68
C GLY A 285 -24.05 -6.97 -2.19
N VAL A 286 -23.26 -6.24 -2.99
CA VAL A 286 -23.14 -6.47 -4.44
C VAL A 286 -22.55 -7.85 -4.72
N ALA A 287 -21.48 -8.25 -4.02
CA ALA A 287 -20.86 -9.55 -4.19
C ALA A 287 -21.82 -10.70 -3.85
N ALA A 288 -22.52 -10.61 -2.71
CA ALA A 288 -23.50 -11.61 -2.31
C ALA A 288 -24.71 -11.66 -3.27
N GLY A 289 -25.21 -10.49 -3.70
CA GLY A 289 -26.29 -10.41 -4.68
C GLY A 289 -25.91 -11.04 -6.02
N ALA A 290 -24.68 -10.79 -6.50
CA ALA A 290 -24.15 -11.39 -7.72
C ALA A 290 -24.01 -12.91 -7.60
N ALA A 291 -23.51 -13.42 -6.46
CA ALA A 291 -23.39 -14.85 -6.22
C ALA A 291 -24.76 -15.55 -6.15
N ILE A 292 -25.74 -14.97 -5.45
CA ILE A 292 -27.12 -15.50 -5.40
C ILE A 292 -27.73 -15.51 -6.80
N ALA A 293 -27.58 -14.43 -7.57
CA ALA A 293 -28.12 -14.32 -8.92
C ALA A 293 -27.50 -15.37 -9.86
N LEU A 294 -26.19 -15.57 -9.79
CA LEU A 294 -25.48 -16.57 -10.59
C LEU A 294 -25.97 -17.99 -10.27
N VAL A 295 -26.03 -18.35 -8.99
CA VAL A 295 -26.49 -19.69 -8.59
C VAL A 295 -27.93 -19.92 -9.02
N ARG A 296 -28.83 -18.93 -8.83
CA ARG A 296 -30.23 -19.04 -9.27
C ARG A 296 -30.39 -19.12 -10.78
N LEU A 297 -29.51 -18.49 -11.56
CA LEU A 297 -29.55 -18.58 -13.02
C LEU A 297 -29.17 -19.97 -13.52
N ILE A 298 -28.23 -20.63 -12.83
CA ILE A 298 -27.76 -21.97 -13.20
C ILE A 298 -28.75 -23.06 -12.73
N ASP A 299 -29.43 -22.84 -11.60
CA ASP A 299 -30.39 -23.78 -11.01
C ASP A 299 -31.83 -23.65 -11.59
N ALA A 300 -32.09 -22.62 -12.40
CA ALA A 300 -33.38 -22.35 -13.07
C ALA A 300 -33.53 -23.13 -14.39
#